data_AF-A0A939C523-F1
#
_entry.id   AF-A0A939C523-F1
#
_cell.length_a   1.000
_cell.length_b   1.000
_cell.length_c   1.000
_cell.angle_alpha   90.00
_cell.angle_beta   90.00
_cell.angle_gamma   90.00
#
_symmetry.space_group_name_H-M   'P 1'
#
loop_
_entity.id
_entity.type
_entity.pdbx_description
1 polymer ?
#
loop_
_entity_poly.entity_id
_entity_poly.type
_entity_poly.pdbx_seq_one_letter_code
_entity_poly.pdbx_strand_id
1 'polypeptide(L)'
;MPAKENKKSGFGASSEIPVPKRIVDQVIGQEKSVELIKKAAAQKRNVLLIGQPGTGKSMLAQAMAEILPVSALYDVLIYPNHADPNNPKVINVKAGKGKEILQQSRLEAQKQEDNMRLISFLLPLGWFILATIVWQLGWVSDIIFAALLILGGFLMIGFALGTQMRTRETRKTPKLLIDNAGKKTAPFIEATGARAGALLGDVRHDPLQCHLGFNNLYIKIDESFVEKPFAELWSELYETYGKEIIRNKNGYEAIMLPPEEKIYTLGYKDGNIILSRILSLNRQPFEGE
;
A
#
# COMPACT_ATOMS: atom_id res chain seq x y z
N MET A 1 36.92 -11.87 -45.19
CA MET A 1 36.25 -12.94 -45.96
C MET A 1 34.76 -12.63 -45.98
N PRO A 2 34.14 -12.30 -47.11
CA PRO A 2 32.70 -12.08 -47.16
C PRO A 2 31.99 -13.43 -46.92
N ALA A 3 31.07 -13.44 -45.95
CA ALA A 3 30.27 -14.60 -45.61
C ALA A 3 29.39 -14.99 -46.81
N LYS A 4 29.45 -16.26 -47.21
CA LYS A 4 28.58 -16.83 -48.25
C LYS A 4 27.12 -16.68 -47.82
N GLU A 5 26.34 -15.84 -48.51
CA GLU A 5 24.88 -15.84 -48.43
C GLU A 5 24.33 -17.13 -49.04
N ASN A 6 24.24 -18.19 -48.24
CA ASN A 6 23.43 -19.35 -48.57
C ASN A 6 21.96 -19.04 -48.21
N LYS A 7 21.28 -18.19 -49.00
CA LYS A 7 19.81 -18.09 -48.95
C LYS A 7 19.20 -19.29 -49.70
N LYS A 8 19.20 -20.46 -49.06
CA LYS A 8 18.34 -21.58 -49.47
C LYS A 8 17.03 -21.50 -48.71
N SER A 9 16.09 -20.70 -49.19
CA SER A 9 14.68 -20.84 -48.82
C SER A 9 13.82 -20.24 -49.93
N GLY A 10 13.03 -21.07 -50.61
CA GLY A 10 12.20 -20.67 -51.76
C GLY A 10 10.96 -19.86 -51.39
N PHE A 11 11.09 -18.90 -50.48
CA PHE A 11 10.01 -18.03 -50.02
C PHE A 11 10.13 -16.65 -50.64
N GLY A 12 9.01 -16.06 -51.05
CA GLY A 12 8.96 -14.73 -51.64
C GLY A 12 8.96 -13.61 -50.60
N ALA A 13 8.37 -13.86 -49.42
CA ALA A 13 8.24 -12.89 -48.34
C ALA A 13 8.41 -13.53 -46.95
N SER A 14 8.82 -12.74 -45.96
CA SER A 14 9.00 -13.20 -44.58
C SER A 14 7.69 -13.60 -43.88
N SER A 15 6.54 -13.16 -44.40
CA SER A 15 5.22 -13.58 -43.93
C SER A 15 4.91 -15.06 -44.16
N GLU A 16 5.62 -15.70 -45.10
CA GLU A 16 5.47 -17.12 -45.42
C GLU A 16 6.25 -18.02 -44.44
N ILE A 17 7.12 -17.43 -43.61
CA ILE A 17 7.98 -18.17 -42.71
C ILE A 17 7.23 -18.44 -41.39
N PRO A 18 7.02 -19.72 -41.00
CA PRO A 18 6.35 -20.03 -39.75
C PRO A 18 7.23 -19.68 -38.55
N VAL A 19 6.70 -18.87 -37.62
CA VAL A 19 7.38 -18.51 -36.37
C VAL A 19 6.93 -19.46 -35.24
N PRO A 20 7.87 -20.09 -34.48
CA PRO A 20 7.53 -20.93 -33.34
C PRO A 20 6.71 -20.17 -32.28
N LYS A 21 5.73 -20.85 -31.66
CA LYS A 21 4.86 -20.22 -30.65
C LYS A 21 5.58 -19.94 -29.32
N ARG A 22 6.52 -20.81 -28.92
CA ARG A 22 7.24 -20.70 -27.65
C ARG A 22 8.50 -19.86 -27.82
N ILE A 23 8.79 -18.98 -26.87
CA ILE A 23 9.95 -18.09 -26.92
C ILE A 23 11.24 -18.90 -26.94
N VAL A 24 11.29 -20.02 -26.21
CA VAL A 24 12.46 -20.91 -26.14
C VAL A 24 12.88 -21.47 -27.51
N ASP A 25 11.93 -21.66 -28.42
CA ASP A 25 12.18 -22.20 -29.76
C ASP A 25 12.49 -21.08 -30.79
N GLN A 26 12.33 -19.81 -30.40
CA GLN A 26 12.70 -18.64 -31.21
C GLN A 26 14.15 -18.18 -30.97
N VAL A 27 14.86 -18.77 -29.99
CA VAL A 27 16.26 -18.42 -29.70
C VAL A 27 17.17 -19.02 -30.78
N ILE A 28 17.99 -18.19 -31.42
CA ILE A 28 18.83 -18.57 -32.56
C ILE A 28 20.30 -18.66 -32.12
N GLY A 29 20.99 -19.75 -32.47
CA GLY A 29 22.44 -19.89 -32.34
C GLY A 29 22.95 -20.01 -30.90
N GLN A 30 22.09 -20.39 -29.96
CA GLN A 30 22.43 -20.56 -28.53
C GLN A 30 21.88 -21.88 -27.97
N GLU A 31 22.12 -22.98 -28.67
CA GLU A 31 21.54 -24.30 -28.37
C GLU A 31 21.91 -24.77 -26.96
N LYS A 32 23.18 -24.57 -26.56
CA LYS A 32 23.68 -24.91 -25.21
C LYS A 32 22.96 -24.12 -24.12
N SER A 33 22.73 -22.82 -24.33
CA SER A 33 22.03 -21.96 -23.37
C SER A 33 20.56 -22.37 -23.24
N VAL A 34 19.91 -22.68 -24.36
CA VAL A 34 18.52 -23.15 -24.39
C VAL A 34 18.37 -24.47 -23.63
N GLU A 35 19.27 -25.43 -23.84
CA GLU A 35 19.25 -26.70 -23.11
C GLU A 35 19.44 -26.50 -21.61
N LEU A 36 20.37 -25.63 -21.20
CA LEU A 36 20.62 -25.30 -19.80
C LEU A 36 19.41 -24.62 -19.15
N ILE A 37 18.77 -23.68 -19.84
CA ILE A 37 17.54 -23.02 -19.37
C ILE A 37 16.40 -24.02 -19.20
N LYS A 38 16.22 -24.95 -20.14
CA LYS A 38 15.21 -26.03 -20.03
C LYS A 38 15.45 -26.89 -18.78
N LYS A 39 16.70 -27.31 -18.53
CA LYS A 39 17.08 -28.06 -17.32
C LYS A 39 16.89 -27.25 -16.04
N ALA A 40 17.30 -25.98 -16.05
CA ALA A 40 17.20 -25.08 -14.91
C ALA A 40 15.74 -24.79 -14.53
N ALA A 41 14.86 -24.57 -15.52
CA ALA A 41 13.43 -24.36 -15.30
C ALA A 41 12.76 -25.59 -14.68
N ALA A 42 13.04 -26.79 -15.21
CA ALA A 42 12.50 -28.05 -14.68
C ALA A 42 12.92 -28.29 -13.22
N GLN A 43 14.16 -27.94 -12.86
CA GLN A 43 14.71 -28.10 -11.51
C GLN A 43 14.53 -26.86 -10.61
N LYS A 44 13.91 -25.78 -11.11
CA LYS A 44 13.77 -24.48 -10.42
C LYS A 44 15.10 -23.94 -9.87
N ARG A 45 16.16 -24.01 -10.69
CA ARG A 45 17.50 -23.49 -10.35
C ARG A 45 17.68 -22.05 -10.85
N ASN A 46 18.43 -21.26 -10.09
CA ASN A 46 18.84 -19.92 -10.51
C ASN A 46 19.85 -20.00 -11.66
N VAL A 47 19.82 -19.02 -12.57
CA VAL A 47 20.71 -18.95 -13.73
C VAL A 47 21.37 -17.58 -13.80
N LEU A 48 22.68 -17.57 -14.07
CA LEU A 48 23.43 -16.36 -14.39
C LEU A 48 23.80 -16.39 -15.87
N LEU A 49 23.27 -15.43 -16.64
CA LEU A 49 23.55 -15.30 -18.08
C LEU A 49 24.61 -14.23 -18.31
N ILE A 50 25.77 -14.64 -18.85
CA ILE A 50 26.90 -13.75 -19.15
C ILE A 50 27.04 -13.63 -20.66
N GLY A 51 27.13 -12.40 -21.16
CA GLY A 51 27.32 -12.12 -22.59
C GLY A 51 27.23 -10.64 -22.91
N GLN A 52 27.68 -10.27 -24.10
CA GLN A 52 27.64 -8.89 -24.61
C GLN A 52 26.22 -8.30 -24.59
N PRO A 53 26.05 -6.98 -24.50
CA PRO A 53 24.73 -6.36 -24.66
C PRO A 53 24.10 -6.73 -26.01
N GLY A 54 22.78 -6.93 -26.04
CA GLY A 54 22.06 -7.29 -27.27
C GLY A 54 22.08 -8.78 -27.65
N THR A 55 22.70 -9.68 -26.86
CA THR A 55 22.78 -11.12 -27.18
C THR A 55 21.56 -11.95 -26.75
N GLY A 56 20.41 -11.34 -26.42
CA GLY A 56 19.19 -12.10 -26.08
C GLY A 56 19.10 -12.67 -24.67
N LYS A 57 19.86 -12.13 -23.70
CA LYS A 57 19.78 -12.57 -22.27
C LYS A 57 18.38 -12.46 -21.68
N SER A 58 17.70 -11.33 -21.88
CA SER A 58 16.32 -11.13 -21.40
C SER A 58 15.34 -12.07 -22.11
N MET A 59 15.55 -12.38 -23.39
CA MET A 59 14.74 -13.34 -24.14
C MET A 59 14.86 -14.77 -23.57
N LEU A 60 16.07 -15.20 -23.21
CA LEU A 60 16.29 -16.48 -22.52
C LEU A 60 15.61 -16.52 -21.15
N ALA A 61 15.64 -15.42 -20.40
CA ALA A 61 14.96 -15.34 -19.11
C ALA A 61 13.42 -15.38 -19.24
N GLN A 62 12.86 -14.72 -20.27
CA GLN A 62 11.43 -14.82 -20.62
C GLN A 62 11.05 -16.25 -21.03
N ALA A 63 11.88 -16.88 -21.87
CA ALA A 63 11.70 -18.28 -22.26
C ALA A 63 11.70 -19.22 -21.05
N MET A 64 12.56 -18.97 -20.06
CA MET A 64 12.60 -19.72 -18.82
C MET A 64 11.31 -19.59 -18.01
N ALA A 65 10.74 -18.38 -17.91
CA ALA A 65 9.49 -18.13 -17.21
C ALA A 65 8.29 -18.82 -17.90
N GLU A 66 8.28 -18.87 -19.23
CA GLU A 66 7.24 -19.54 -20.02
C GLU A 66 7.22 -21.06 -19.78
N ILE A 67 8.39 -21.70 -19.74
CA ILE A 67 8.52 -23.16 -19.59
C ILE A 67 8.54 -23.63 -18.13
N LEU A 68 8.53 -22.70 -17.17
CA LEU A 68 8.56 -23.02 -15.75
C LEU A 68 7.32 -23.85 -15.39
N PRO A 69 7.45 -25.02 -14.73
CA PRO A 69 6.30 -25.83 -14.35
C PRO A 69 5.47 -25.11 -13.28
N VAL A 70 4.31 -24.58 -13.68
CA VAL A 70 3.38 -23.89 -12.79
C VAL A 70 2.44 -24.91 -12.14
N SER A 71 2.70 -25.25 -10.88
CA SER A 71 1.82 -26.18 -10.11
C SER A 71 0.57 -25.46 -9.58
N ALA A 72 0.75 -24.26 -9.03
CA ALA A 72 -0.33 -23.33 -8.69
C ALA A 72 0.25 -21.91 -8.62
N LEU A 73 -0.47 -20.93 -9.18
CA LEU A 73 -0.21 -19.53 -8.93
C LEU A 73 -0.98 -19.10 -7.68
N TYR A 74 -0.40 -18.15 -6.95
CA TYR A 74 -0.99 -17.60 -5.74
C TYR A 74 -1.16 -16.10 -5.86
N ASP A 75 -2.24 -15.60 -5.29
CA ASP A 75 -2.42 -14.19 -4.97
C ASP A 75 -1.93 -13.95 -3.53
N VAL A 76 -1.40 -12.76 -3.26
CA VAL A 76 -0.90 -12.37 -1.94
C VAL A 76 -1.76 -11.25 -1.39
N LEU A 77 -2.37 -11.48 -0.21
CA LEU A 77 -3.16 -10.49 0.52
C LEU A 77 -2.45 -10.06 1.80
N ILE A 78 -2.62 -8.79 2.15
CA ILE A 78 -2.14 -8.19 3.39
C ILE A 78 -3.34 -7.81 4.25
N TYR A 79 -3.41 -8.38 5.45
CA TYR A 79 -4.43 -8.11 6.44
C TYR A 79 -3.89 -7.20 7.55
N PRO A 80 -4.73 -6.32 8.11
CA PRO A 80 -4.40 -5.61 9.33
C PRO A 80 -4.14 -6.60 10.47
N ASN A 81 -3.18 -6.26 11.32
CA ASN A 81 -2.94 -6.98 12.56
C ASN A 81 -3.38 -6.10 13.73
N HIS A 82 -4.39 -6.54 14.47
CA HIS A 82 -4.94 -5.79 15.62
C HIS A 82 -4.06 -5.90 16.88
N ALA A 83 -3.26 -6.96 17.00
CA ALA A 83 -2.35 -7.13 18.13
C ALA A 83 -1.06 -6.33 17.96
N ASP A 84 -0.52 -6.28 16.74
CA ASP A 84 0.66 -5.49 16.40
C ASP A 84 0.47 -4.79 15.04
N PRO A 85 0.05 -3.51 15.02
CA PRO A 85 -0.18 -2.77 13.79
C PRO A 85 1.03 -2.64 12.87
N ASN A 86 2.25 -2.70 13.40
CA ASN A 86 3.50 -2.58 12.63
C ASN A 86 3.89 -3.89 11.94
N ASN A 87 3.18 -4.99 12.22
CA ASN A 87 3.42 -6.29 11.63
C ASN A 87 2.15 -6.83 10.93
N PRO A 88 1.86 -6.38 9.70
CA PRO A 88 0.70 -6.84 8.92
C PRO A 88 0.76 -8.34 8.61
N LYS A 89 -0.40 -9.00 8.57
CA LYS A 89 -0.47 -10.45 8.28
C LYS A 89 -0.49 -10.70 6.77
N VAL A 90 0.41 -11.57 6.30
CA VAL A 90 0.48 -11.99 4.89
C VAL A 90 -0.24 -13.31 4.69
N ILE A 91 -1.15 -13.39 3.71
CA ILE A 91 -1.91 -14.60 3.39
C ILE A 91 -1.81 -14.89 1.89
N ASN A 92 -1.45 -16.13 1.56
CA ASN A 92 -1.40 -16.62 0.18
C ASN A 92 -2.68 -17.40 -0.12
N VAL A 93 -3.35 -17.06 -1.23
CA VAL A 93 -4.53 -17.78 -1.71
C VAL A 93 -4.31 -18.20 -3.16
N LYS A 94 -5.06 -19.19 -3.66
CA LYS A 94 -4.98 -19.58 -5.08
C LYS A 94 -5.33 -18.39 -5.97
N ALA A 95 -4.63 -18.26 -7.10
CA ALA A 95 -4.86 -17.20 -8.07
C ALA A 95 -6.35 -17.08 -8.45
N GLY A 96 -6.88 -15.85 -8.41
CA GLY A 96 -8.29 -15.53 -8.66
C GLY A 96 -9.09 -15.30 -7.37
N LYS A 97 -8.80 -16.04 -6.29
CA LYS A 97 -9.54 -15.91 -5.02
C LYS A 97 -9.27 -14.59 -4.31
N GLY A 98 -8.12 -13.94 -4.55
CA GLY A 98 -7.80 -12.67 -3.92
C GLY A 98 -8.81 -11.56 -4.25
N LYS A 99 -9.31 -11.54 -5.50
CA LYS A 99 -10.35 -10.59 -5.94
C LYS A 99 -11.69 -10.88 -5.30
N GLU A 100 -12.08 -12.15 -5.22
CA GLU A 100 -13.35 -12.57 -4.59
C GLU A 100 -13.39 -12.14 -3.12
N ILE A 101 -12.31 -12.40 -2.38
CA ILE A 101 -12.17 -12.03 -0.96
C ILE A 101 -12.25 -10.51 -0.79
N LEU A 102 -11.58 -9.75 -1.66
CA LEU A 102 -11.62 -8.29 -1.60
C LEU A 102 -13.03 -7.74 -1.88
N GLN A 103 -13.73 -8.31 -2.85
CA GLN A 103 -15.11 -7.93 -3.18
C GLN A 103 -16.07 -8.27 -2.04
N GLN A 104 -15.96 -9.46 -1.46
CA GLN A 104 -16.76 -9.88 -0.31
C GLN A 104 -16.52 -8.95 0.89
N SER A 105 -15.27 -8.67 1.23
CA SER A 105 -14.94 -7.77 2.34
C SER A 105 -15.44 -6.34 2.12
N ARG A 106 -15.40 -5.84 0.88
CA ARG A 106 -15.97 -4.52 0.54
C ARG A 106 -17.49 -4.51 0.65
N LEU A 107 -18.17 -5.55 0.16
CA LEU A 107 -19.62 -5.67 0.25
C LEU A 107 -20.08 -5.79 1.71
N GLU A 108 -19.35 -6.53 2.55
CA GLU A 108 -19.64 -6.62 3.99
C GLU A 108 -19.47 -5.26 4.68
N ALA A 109 -18.41 -4.52 4.36
CA ALA A 109 -18.19 -3.17 4.87
C ALA A 109 -19.30 -2.20 4.43
N GLN A 110 -19.72 -2.26 3.16
CA GLN A 110 -20.82 -1.45 2.63
C GLN A 110 -22.16 -1.82 3.29
N LYS A 111 -22.49 -3.10 3.39
CA LYS A 111 -23.72 -3.57 4.05
C LYS A 111 -23.81 -3.11 5.50
N GLN A 112 -22.69 -3.08 6.23
CA GLN A 112 -22.69 -2.60 7.61
C GLN A 112 -22.86 -1.09 7.70
N GLU A 113 -22.27 -0.32 6.77
CA GLU A 113 -22.49 1.12 6.68
C GLU A 113 -23.95 1.42 6.33
N ASP A 114 -24.51 0.71 5.35
CA ASP A 114 -25.92 0.84 4.96
C ASP A 114 -26.87 0.41 6.08
N ASN A 115 -26.59 -0.69 6.79
CA ASN A 115 -27.37 -1.09 7.97
C ASN A 115 -27.30 -0.03 9.07
N MET A 116 -26.15 0.57 9.33
CA MET A 116 -26.01 1.64 10.32
C MET A 116 -26.81 2.88 9.91
N ARG A 117 -26.76 3.25 8.62
CA ARG A 117 -27.58 4.33 8.06
C ARG A 117 -29.06 4.00 8.18
N LEU A 118 -29.50 2.82 7.78
CA LEU A 118 -30.88 2.37 7.91
C LEU A 118 -31.37 2.42 9.36
N ILE A 119 -30.58 1.91 10.31
CA ILE A 119 -30.92 1.98 11.75
C ILE A 119 -31.03 3.44 12.21
N SER A 120 -30.11 4.30 11.78
CA SER A 120 -30.13 5.73 12.13
C SER A 120 -31.36 6.47 11.59
N PHE A 121 -31.92 6.03 10.46
CA PHE A 121 -33.16 6.59 9.91
C PHE A 121 -34.43 5.95 10.51
N LEU A 122 -34.42 4.63 10.75
CA LEU A 122 -35.60 3.88 11.18
C LEU A 122 -35.94 4.07 12.66
N LEU A 123 -34.94 4.16 13.56
CA LEU A 123 -35.19 4.31 15.00
C LEU A 123 -35.96 5.60 15.33
N PRO A 124 -35.57 6.77 14.83
CA PRO A 124 -36.30 7.99 15.15
C PRO A 124 -37.65 8.05 14.41
N LEU A 125 -37.74 7.50 13.20
CA LEU A 125 -39.02 7.40 12.48
C LEU A 125 -40.02 6.53 13.26
N GLY A 126 -39.56 5.40 13.81
CA GLY A 126 -40.36 4.55 14.70
C GLY A 126 -40.78 5.27 15.99
N TRP A 127 -39.90 6.08 16.57
CA TRP A 127 -40.23 6.93 17.73
C TRP A 127 -41.33 7.94 17.40
N PHE A 128 -41.26 8.60 16.24
CA PHE A 128 -42.31 9.52 15.78
C PHE A 128 -43.65 8.83 15.60
N ILE A 129 -43.68 7.64 14.97
CA ILE A 129 -44.90 6.85 14.77
C ILE A 129 -45.48 6.38 16.12
N LEU A 130 -44.63 5.95 17.06
CA LEU A 130 -45.08 5.55 18.39
C LEU A 130 -45.69 6.73 19.16
N ALA A 131 -45.04 7.89 19.11
CA ALA A 131 -45.53 9.10 19.77
C ALA A 131 -46.91 9.55 19.23
N THR A 132 -47.15 9.43 17.92
CA THR A 132 -48.45 9.78 17.32
C THR A 132 -49.54 8.78 17.70
N ILE A 133 -49.24 7.47 17.73
CA ILE A 133 -50.20 6.43 18.14
C ILE A 133 -50.62 6.60 19.60
N VAL A 134 -49.65 6.83 20.50
CA VAL A 134 -49.92 7.00 21.94
C VAL A 134 -50.77 8.25 22.21
N TRP A 135 -50.53 9.34 21.47
CA TRP A 135 -51.39 10.54 21.52
C TRP A 135 -52.80 10.26 21.01
N GLN A 136 -52.94 9.54 19.89
CA GLN A 136 -54.25 9.20 19.31
C GLN A 136 -55.08 8.27 20.21
N LEU A 137 -54.43 7.44 21.03
CA LEU A 137 -55.08 6.60 22.05
C LEU A 137 -55.47 7.37 23.32
N GLY A 138 -55.12 8.66 23.43
CA GLY A 138 -55.48 9.53 24.56
C GLY A 138 -54.70 9.25 25.84
N TRP A 139 -53.59 8.51 25.76
CA TRP A 139 -52.77 8.19 26.94
C TRP A 139 -51.90 9.38 27.40
N VAL A 140 -51.75 10.40 26.54
CA VAL A 140 -50.82 11.51 26.70
C VAL A 140 -51.49 12.81 26.25
N SER A 141 -51.25 13.92 26.96
CA SER A 141 -51.81 15.24 26.65
C SER A 141 -51.08 15.96 25.50
N ASP A 142 -51.73 16.93 24.86
CA ASP A 142 -51.19 17.68 23.71
C ASP A 142 -49.83 18.35 24.00
N ILE A 143 -49.66 18.86 25.22
CA ILE A 143 -48.42 19.51 25.67
C ILE A 143 -47.27 18.48 25.74
N ILE A 144 -47.55 17.29 26.27
CA ILE A 144 -46.55 16.22 26.38
C ILE A 144 -46.24 15.65 24.99
N PHE A 145 -47.23 15.56 24.10
CA PHE A 145 -47.03 15.17 22.71
C PHE A 145 -46.10 16.14 21.96
N ALA A 146 -46.33 17.45 22.08
CA ALA A 146 -45.44 18.46 21.48
C ALA A 146 -44.00 18.35 22.00
N ALA A 147 -43.82 18.11 23.31
CA ALA A 147 -42.51 17.89 23.90
C ALA A 147 -41.81 16.61 23.37
N LEU A 148 -42.56 15.52 23.17
CA LEU A 148 -42.06 14.26 22.60
C LEU A 148 -41.60 14.41 21.14
N LEU A 149 -42.29 15.23 20.34
CA LEU A 149 -41.89 15.51 18.96
C LEU A 149 -40.62 16.34 18.89
N ILE A 150 -40.48 17.36 19.74
CA ILE A 150 -39.27 18.19 19.83
C ILE A 150 -38.08 17.32 20.25
N LEU A 151 -38.26 16.48 21.29
CA LEU A 151 -37.24 15.54 21.74
C LEU A 151 -36.85 14.54 20.63
N GLY A 152 -37.83 14.01 19.90
CA GLY A 152 -37.59 13.14 18.75
C GLY A 152 -36.83 13.83 17.60
N GLY A 153 -37.11 15.11 17.35
CA GLY A 153 -36.41 15.93 16.36
C GLY A 153 -34.95 16.18 16.74
N PHE A 154 -34.67 16.50 18.01
CA PHE A 154 -33.31 16.61 18.52
C PHE A 154 -32.56 15.27 18.45
N LEU A 155 -33.22 14.16 18.77
CA LEU A 155 -32.64 12.82 18.67
C LEU A 155 -32.31 12.46 17.22
N MET A 156 -33.19 12.78 16.26
CA MET A 156 -32.94 12.63 14.82
C MET A 156 -31.66 13.35 14.38
N ILE A 157 -31.55 14.65 14.71
CA ILE A 157 -30.40 15.47 14.34
C ILE A 157 -29.13 14.94 15.02
N GLY A 158 -29.22 14.56 16.30
CA GLY A 158 -28.11 13.97 17.05
C GLY A 158 -27.62 12.64 16.45
N PHE A 159 -28.54 11.76 16.00
CA PHE A 159 -28.18 10.50 15.36
C PHE A 159 -27.62 10.71 13.96
N ALA A 160 -28.22 11.60 13.16
CA ALA A 160 -27.73 11.94 11.83
C ALA A 160 -26.31 12.52 11.88
N LEU A 161 -26.07 13.51 12.75
CA LEU A 161 -24.74 14.08 12.96
C LEU A 161 -23.77 13.06 13.57
N GLY A 162 -24.23 12.22 14.51
CA GLY A 162 -23.41 11.18 15.13
C GLY A 162 -22.93 10.09 14.16
N THR A 163 -23.75 9.71 13.17
CA THR A 163 -23.32 8.79 12.10
C THR A 163 -22.33 9.41 11.12
N GLN A 164 -22.40 10.73 10.89
CA GLN A 164 -21.48 11.45 10.02
C GLN A 164 -20.16 11.82 10.73
N MET A 165 -20.20 12.09 12.03
CA MET A 165 -19.06 12.47 12.86
C MET A 165 -18.26 11.30 13.42
N ARG A 166 -18.81 10.08 13.40
CA ARG A 166 -17.97 8.90 13.59
C ARG A 166 -16.99 8.86 12.44
N THR A 167 -15.74 9.21 12.73
CA THR A 167 -14.60 8.94 11.89
C THR A 167 -14.80 7.55 11.34
N ARG A 168 -14.71 7.43 10.02
CA ARG A 168 -14.54 6.14 9.36
C ARG A 168 -13.30 5.52 10.00
N GLU A 169 -13.46 4.81 11.12
CA GLU A 169 -12.60 3.70 11.44
C GLU A 169 -12.81 2.78 10.25
N THR A 170 -11.97 3.01 9.26
CA THR A 170 -11.94 2.28 8.01
C THR A 170 -11.70 0.87 8.47
N ARG A 171 -12.76 0.07 8.53
CA ARG A 171 -12.65 -1.36 8.71
C ARG A 171 -11.59 -1.77 7.73
N LYS A 172 -10.44 -2.19 8.27
CA LYS A 172 -9.21 -2.32 7.51
C LYS A 172 -9.39 -3.51 6.59
N THR A 173 -10.00 -3.28 5.43
CA THR A 173 -10.20 -4.30 4.41
C THR A 173 -8.83 -4.80 3.98
N PRO A 174 -8.67 -6.10 3.71
CA PRO A 174 -7.40 -6.62 3.24
C PRO A 174 -6.98 -5.94 1.94
N LYS A 175 -5.68 -5.81 1.73
CA LYS A 175 -5.10 -5.28 0.50
C LYS A 175 -4.57 -6.43 -0.36
N LEU A 176 -4.98 -6.47 -1.62
CA LEU A 176 -4.41 -7.39 -2.61
C LEU A 176 -3.07 -6.81 -3.08
N LEU A 177 -1.97 -7.49 -2.75
CA LEU A 177 -0.60 -7.05 -3.07
C LEU A 177 -0.11 -7.62 -4.40
N ILE A 178 -0.33 -8.92 -4.63
CA ILE A 178 0.04 -9.60 -5.87
C ILE A 178 -1.20 -10.30 -6.42
N ASP A 179 -1.54 -9.99 -7.67
CA ASP A 179 -2.65 -10.59 -8.41
C ASP A 179 -2.12 -11.40 -9.60
N ASN A 180 -2.42 -12.69 -9.58
CA ASN A 180 -2.09 -13.63 -10.64
C ASN A 180 -3.34 -14.25 -11.28
N ALA A 181 -4.52 -13.66 -11.09
CA ALA A 181 -5.75 -14.09 -11.73
C ALA A 181 -5.63 -14.14 -13.26
N GLY A 182 -6.04 -15.26 -13.86
CA GLY A 182 -6.05 -15.44 -15.32
C GLY A 182 -4.68 -15.73 -15.96
N LYS A 183 -3.58 -15.71 -15.20
CA LYS A 183 -2.26 -16.08 -15.73
C LYS A 183 -2.12 -17.60 -15.82
N LYS A 184 -1.58 -18.09 -16.93
CA LYS A 184 -1.32 -19.52 -17.18
C LYS A 184 0.15 -19.90 -17.04
N THR A 185 1.05 -18.94 -17.28
CA THR A 185 2.49 -19.09 -17.17
C THR A 185 3.00 -18.35 -15.93
N ALA A 186 4.22 -18.69 -15.49
CA ALA A 186 4.85 -17.97 -14.41
C ALA A 186 5.11 -16.51 -14.82
N PRO A 187 4.95 -15.54 -13.91
CA PRO A 187 5.21 -14.14 -14.22
C PRO A 187 6.70 -13.92 -14.50
N PHE A 188 7.01 -13.23 -15.59
CA PHE A 188 8.33 -12.68 -15.85
C PHE A 188 8.37 -11.23 -15.35
N ILE A 189 9.24 -10.94 -14.37
CA ILE A 189 9.41 -9.61 -13.79
C ILE A 189 10.83 -9.14 -14.09
N GLU A 190 10.94 -8.09 -14.92
CA GLU A 190 12.22 -7.47 -15.23
C GLU A 190 12.55 -6.38 -14.20
N ALA A 191 13.52 -6.65 -13.34
CA ALA A 191 13.96 -5.73 -12.28
C ALA A 191 15.32 -5.08 -12.57
N THR A 192 15.74 -5.04 -13.84
CA THR A 192 17.00 -4.41 -14.26
C THR A 192 16.98 -2.92 -13.91
N GLY A 193 17.92 -2.47 -13.07
CA GLY A 193 17.99 -1.07 -12.64
C GLY A 193 16.94 -0.65 -11.61
N ALA A 194 16.20 -1.58 -11.02
CA ALA A 194 15.23 -1.27 -9.97
C ALA A 194 15.93 -0.74 -8.69
N ARG A 195 15.33 0.27 -8.06
CA ARG A 195 15.75 0.76 -6.73
C ARG A 195 15.32 -0.20 -5.63
N ALA A 196 15.92 -0.10 -4.45
CA ALA A 196 15.67 -0.98 -3.31
C ALA A 196 14.16 -1.19 -3.02
N GLY A 197 13.38 -0.11 -2.87
CA GLY A 197 11.95 -0.22 -2.58
C GLY A 197 11.12 -0.86 -3.71
N ALA A 198 11.55 -0.74 -4.96
CA ALA A 198 10.87 -1.39 -6.09
C ALA A 198 11.20 -2.90 -6.18
N LEU A 199 12.42 -3.29 -5.79
CA LEU A 199 12.87 -4.68 -5.83
C LEU A 199 12.42 -5.49 -4.61
N LEU A 200 12.51 -4.89 -3.42
CA LEU A 200 12.31 -5.58 -2.13
C LEU A 200 10.94 -5.27 -1.50
N GLY A 201 10.22 -4.28 -2.03
CA GLY A 201 9.01 -3.74 -1.43
C GLY A 201 9.29 -2.52 -0.56
N ASP A 202 8.25 -1.71 -0.36
CA ASP A 202 8.32 -0.46 0.41
C ASP A 202 6.98 -0.20 1.12
N VAL A 203 7.03 0.49 2.25
CA VAL A 203 5.85 0.93 3.01
C VAL A 203 5.76 2.43 2.91
N ARG A 204 4.67 2.93 2.32
CA ARG A 204 4.46 4.37 2.22
C ARG A 204 4.36 4.99 3.60
N HIS A 205 5.06 6.10 3.76
CA HIS A 205 4.98 6.94 4.94
C HIS A 205 3.57 7.53 5.10
N ASP A 206 3.07 7.57 6.34
CA ASP A 206 1.78 8.18 6.71
C ASP A 206 2.00 9.60 7.28
N PRO A 207 1.62 10.66 6.55
CA PRO A 207 1.79 12.05 7.00
C PRO A 207 1.02 12.41 8.28
N LEU A 208 -0.06 11.68 8.60
CA LEU A 208 -0.87 11.97 9.79
C LEU A 208 -0.22 11.46 11.09
N GLN A 209 0.82 10.64 10.97
CA GLN A 209 1.69 10.26 12.08
C GLN A 209 2.90 11.18 12.23
N CYS A 210 3.02 12.24 11.42
CA CYS A 210 4.03 13.27 11.63
C CYS A 210 3.68 14.19 12.78
N HIS A 211 4.73 14.74 13.38
CA HIS A 211 4.60 15.91 14.25
C HIS A 211 4.09 17.08 13.40
N LEU A 212 2.89 17.58 13.69
CA LEU A 212 2.48 18.90 13.23
C LEU A 212 3.42 19.93 13.87
N GLY A 213 3.57 21.12 13.28
CA GLY A 213 4.55 22.11 13.78
C GLY A 213 4.40 22.46 15.26
N PHE A 214 3.19 22.31 15.80
CA PHE A 214 2.83 22.52 17.20
C PHE A 214 2.92 21.28 18.10
N ASN A 215 3.25 20.11 17.56
CA ASN A 215 3.46 18.92 18.37
C ASN A 215 4.78 19.08 19.14
N ASN A 216 4.68 18.99 20.45
CA ASN A 216 5.83 19.04 21.34
C ASN A 216 6.63 17.74 21.26
N LEU A 217 7.93 17.90 21.06
CA LEU A 217 8.91 16.84 21.16
C LEU A 217 9.57 16.92 22.53
N TYR A 218 9.61 15.79 23.23
CA TYR A 218 10.52 15.63 24.36
C TYR A 218 11.90 15.34 23.80
N ILE A 219 12.77 16.34 23.87
CA ILE A 219 14.15 16.25 23.40
C ILE A 219 15.13 16.29 24.56
N LYS A 220 16.16 15.45 24.49
CA LYS A 220 17.32 15.56 25.36
C LYS A 220 18.43 16.26 24.58
N ILE A 221 18.84 17.42 25.08
CA ILE A 221 20.01 18.17 24.59
C ILE A 221 21.05 18.10 25.71
N ASP A 222 22.21 17.53 25.39
CA ASP A 222 23.27 17.23 26.35
C ASP A 222 22.78 16.39 27.55
N GLU A 223 22.46 17.04 28.68
CA GLU A 223 22.01 16.41 29.92
C GLU A 223 20.59 16.80 30.36
N SER A 224 19.96 17.79 29.72
CA SER A 224 18.64 18.28 30.10
C SER A 224 17.55 17.76 29.18
N PHE A 225 16.37 17.48 29.75
CA PHE A 225 15.16 17.21 28.98
C PHE A 225 14.39 18.51 28.79
N VAL A 226 14.12 18.84 27.54
CA VAL A 226 13.37 20.02 27.14
C VAL A 226 12.17 19.57 26.31
N GLU A 227 11.00 20.11 26.62
CA GLU A 227 9.81 19.95 25.79
C GLU A 227 9.78 21.11 24.80
N LYS A 228 9.75 20.82 23.50
CA LYS A 228 9.86 21.84 22.46
C LYS A 228 8.98 21.55 21.24
N PRO A 229 8.23 22.52 20.69
CA PRO A 229 7.51 22.35 19.43
C PRO A 229 8.45 22.00 18.27
N PHE A 230 8.02 21.09 17.38
CA PHE A 230 8.80 20.74 16.19
C PHE A 230 9.15 21.96 15.32
N ALA A 231 8.24 22.93 15.18
CA ALA A 231 8.49 24.14 14.40
C ALA A 231 9.62 25.00 14.98
N GLU A 232 9.72 25.08 16.31
CA GLU A 232 10.75 25.85 16.99
C GLU A 232 12.11 25.15 16.86
N LEU A 233 12.15 23.84 17.10
CA LEU A 233 13.34 23.01 16.89
C LEU A 233 13.84 23.08 15.45
N TRP A 234 12.93 23.03 14.47
CA TRP A 234 13.29 23.18 13.07
C TRP A 234 13.89 24.56 12.79
N SER A 235 13.32 25.64 13.34
CA SER A 235 13.78 27.00 13.08
C SER A 235 15.19 27.23 13.61
N GLU A 236 15.50 26.75 14.80
CA GLU A 236 16.86 26.83 15.38
C GLU A 236 17.90 26.06 14.58
N LEU A 237 17.55 24.83 14.17
CA LEU A 237 18.42 24.02 13.34
C LEU A 237 18.54 24.59 11.92
N TYR A 238 17.52 25.26 11.41
CA TYR A 238 17.56 25.96 10.13
C TYR A 238 18.48 27.18 10.21
N GLU A 239 18.46 27.94 11.31
CA GLU A 239 19.39 29.05 11.52
C GLU A 239 20.84 28.58 11.61
N THR A 240 21.06 27.45 12.27
CA THR A 240 22.40 26.88 12.50
C THR A 240 22.95 26.15 11.27
N TYR A 241 22.13 25.33 10.61
CA TYR A 241 22.52 24.42 9.51
C TYR A 241 21.85 24.74 8.18
N GLY A 242 21.28 25.93 8.01
CA GLY A 242 20.49 26.31 6.84
C GLY A 242 21.20 26.21 5.49
N LYS A 243 22.54 26.22 5.50
CA LYS A 243 23.37 26.06 4.29
C LYS A 243 23.49 24.60 3.81
N GLU A 244 23.20 23.62 4.66
CA GLU A 244 23.36 22.19 4.40
C GLU A 244 22.03 21.48 4.12
N ILE A 245 20.96 22.25 3.85
CA ILE A 245 19.62 21.70 3.64
C ILE A 245 19.53 20.96 2.31
N ILE A 246 19.09 19.71 2.39
CA ILE A 246 18.76 18.89 1.24
C ILE A 246 17.33 19.25 0.79
N ARG A 247 17.20 19.78 -0.42
CA ARG A 247 15.91 20.16 -1.02
C ARG A 247 15.55 19.28 -2.21
N ASN A 248 14.29 18.87 -2.31
CA ASN A 248 13.75 18.19 -3.48
C ASN A 248 12.82 19.11 -4.30
N LYS A 249 12.61 18.79 -5.58
CA LYS A 249 11.69 19.49 -6.50
C LYS A 249 10.24 19.60 -5.99
N ASN A 250 9.85 18.75 -5.04
CA ASN A 250 8.49 18.69 -4.48
C ASN A 250 8.35 19.48 -3.16
N GLY A 251 9.28 20.39 -2.85
CA GLY A 251 9.24 21.22 -1.64
C GLY A 251 9.72 20.53 -0.36
N TYR A 252 10.15 19.27 -0.43
CA TYR A 252 10.71 18.56 0.73
C TYR A 252 12.06 19.16 1.14
N GLU A 253 12.21 19.44 2.44
CA GLU A 253 13.43 19.97 3.05
C GLU A 253 13.89 19.03 4.16
N ALA A 254 15.19 18.74 4.22
CA ALA A 254 15.79 17.98 5.30
C ALA A 254 17.09 18.60 5.80
N ILE A 255 17.28 18.58 7.11
CA ILE A 255 18.52 18.94 7.81
C ILE A 255 19.10 17.63 8.35
N MET A 256 20.32 17.29 7.90
CA MET A 256 21.08 16.20 8.49
C MET A 256 21.86 16.75 9.69
N LEU A 257 21.69 16.16 10.86
CA LEU A 257 22.42 16.59 12.04
C LEU A 257 23.85 16.06 12.00
N PRO A 258 24.86 16.89 12.30
CA PRO A 258 26.24 16.44 12.31
C PRO A 258 26.49 15.52 13.52
N PRO A 259 27.52 14.66 13.49
CA PRO A 259 27.77 13.68 14.56
C PRO A 259 27.99 14.29 15.96
N GLU A 260 28.40 15.55 16.03
CA GLU A 260 28.61 16.32 17.26
C GLU A 260 27.28 16.72 17.91
N GLU A 261 26.25 16.99 17.10
CA GLU A 261 24.93 17.38 17.56
C GLU A 261 24.17 16.13 18.06
N LYS A 262 23.95 16.05 19.37
CA LYS A 262 23.40 14.88 20.06
C LYS A 262 22.01 15.17 20.61
N ILE A 263 21.05 15.26 19.71
CA ILE A 263 19.64 15.40 20.05
C ILE A 263 19.01 14.00 20.14
N TYR A 264 18.31 13.71 21.22
CA TYR A 264 17.55 12.47 21.39
C TYR A 264 16.08 12.76 21.61
N THR A 265 15.21 11.89 21.13
CA THR A 265 13.78 11.89 21.47
C THR A 265 13.38 10.59 22.17
N LEU A 266 12.20 10.55 22.75
CA LEU A 266 11.63 9.34 23.34
C LEU A 266 11.10 8.43 22.22
N GLY A 267 11.67 7.24 22.11
CA GLY A 267 11.16 6.16 21.26
C GLY A 267 10.56 5.02 22.09
N TYR A 268 9.93 4.08 21.40
CA TYR A 268 9.33 2.91 22.02
C TYR A 268 9.90 1.64 21.39
N LYS A 269 10.43 0.72 22.19
CA LYS A 269 10.99 -0.55 21.72
C LYS A 269 10.63 -1.65 22.69
N ASP A 270 9.96 -2.69 22.18
CA ASP A 270 9.59 -3.89 22.94
C ASP A 270 8.83 -3.60 24.26
N GLY A 271 7.92 -2.62 24.24
CA GLY A 271 7.15 -2.24 25.44
C GLY A 271 7.83 -1.22 26.36
N ASN A 272 9.09 -0.85 26.07
CA ASN A 272 9.87 0.06 26.91
C ASN A 272 10.15 1.39 26.20
N ILE A 273 10.16 2.47 26.97
CA ILE A 273 10.59 3.79 26.51
C ILE A 273 12.12 3.81 26.42
N ILE A 274 12.66 4.17 25.27
CA ILE A 274 14.09 4.27 25.00
C ILE A 274 14.46 5.66 24.48
N LEU A 275 15.69 6.11 24.72
CA LEU A 275 16.22 7.31 24.05
C LEU A 275 16.64 6.95 22.62
N SER A 276 16.02 7.61 21.64
CA SER A 276 16.30 7.44 20.22
C SER A 276 17.01 8.67 19.70
N ARG A 277 18.22 8.52 19.15
CA ARG A 277 18.97 9.63 18.58
C ARG A 277 18.27 10.14 17.32
N ILE A 278 18.09 11.45 17.21
CA ILE A 278 17.63 12.11 16.00
C ILE A 278 18.85 12.28 15.09
N LEU A 279 18.78 11.74 13.87
CA LEU A 279 19.87 11.84 12.87
C LEU A 279 19.58 12.91 11.81
N SER A 280 18.30 13.10 11.50
CA SER A 280 17.85 14.11 10.56
C SER A 280 16.48 14.61 10.98
N LEU A 281 16.20 15.88 10.68
CA LEU A 281 14.86 16.42 10.68
C LEU A 281 14.45 16.68 9.25
N ASN A 282 13.18 16.44 8.96
CA ASN A 282 12.63 16.63 7.64
C ASN A 282 11.24 17.22 7.73
N ARG A 283 10.97 18.19 6.86
CA ARG A 283 9.66 18.80 6.70
C ARG A 283 9.26 18.79 5.24
N GLN A 284 7.97 18.65 5.00
CA GLN A 284 7.36 19.00 3.74
C GLN A 284 6.39 20.15 4.05
N PRO A 285 6.65 21.38 3.57
CA PRO A 285 5.69 22.47 3.68
C PRO A 285 4.40 21.99 3.01
N PHE A 286 3.33 21.96 3.81
CA PHE A 286 1.99 21.67 3.33
C PHE A 286 1.25 22.99 3.33
N GLU A 287 1.07 23.60 2.16
CA GLU A 287 0.08 24.66 1.97
C GLU A 287 -1.27 23.97 1.95
N GLY A 288 -1.99 24.02 3.08
CA GLY A 288 -3.32 23.42 3.16
C GLY A 288 -4.31 24.17 2.29
N GLU A 289 -5.28 23.43 1.71
CA GLU A 289 -6.63 23.93 1.45
C GLU A 289 -7.51 23.73 2.68
#